data_AF-A0A803R3E4-F1
#
_entry.id   AF-A0A803R3E4-F1
#
_cell.length_a   1.000
_cell.length_b   1.000
_cell.length_c   1.000
_cell.angle_alpha   90.00
_cell.angle_beta   90.00
_cell.angle_gamma   90.00
#
_symmetry.space_group_name_H-M   'P 1'
#
loop_
_entity.id
_entity.type
_entity.pdbx_description
1 polymer ?
#
loop_
_entity_poly.entity_id
_entity_poly.type
_entity_poly.pdbx_seq_one_letter_code
_entity_poly.pdbx_strand_id
1 'polypeptide(L)' 'MEEGKGPVRVRCQRIGCDATFSEDDNPEGSCQYHDSGPLFHDGMKEWSCCKKRSHDFSLFLEIPG' A
#
# COMPACT_ATOMS: atom_id res chain seq x y z
N MET A 1 6.47 38.44 -2.76
CA MET A 1 6.64 37.29 -3.68
C MET A 1 6.12 36.11 -2.91
N GLU A 2 4.86 35.73 -3.12
CA GLU A 2 4.28 34.55 -2.47
C GLU A 2 4.59 33.38 -3.38
N GLU A 3 5.66 32.65 -3.03
CA GLU A 3 6.13 31.50 -3.79
C GLU A 3 5.06 30.41 -3.72
N GLY A 4 4.42 30.16 -4.85
CA GLY A 4 3.45 29.08 -5.02
C GLY A 4 4.11 27.73 -4.78
N LYS A 5 4.03 27.23 -3.55
CA LYS A 5 4.30 25.83 -3.20
C LYS A 5 3.24 25.00 -3.91
N GLY A 6 3.59 24.46 -5.08
CA GLY A 6 2.78 23.45 -5.76
C GLY A 6 2.47 22.28 -4.82
N PRO A 7 1.43 21.48 -5.10
CA PRO A 7 1.01 20.42 -4.20
C PRO A 7 2.16 19.44 -3.96
N VAL A 8 2.58 19.35 -2.69
CA VAL A 8 3.61 18.38 -2.29
C VAL A 8 3.01 17.00 -2.38
N ARG A 9 3.50 16.22 -3.35
CA ARG A 9 3.11 14.84 -3.57
C ARG A 9 3.90 13.92 -2.64
N VAL A 10 3.21 13.21 -1.78
CA VAL A 10 3.77 12.25 -0.81
C VAL A 10 3.44 10.83 -1.28
N ARG A 11 4.47 10.01 -1.45
CA ARG A 11 4.27 8.59 -1.78
C ARG A 11 3.82 7.82 -0.55
N CYS A 12 2.85 6.93 -0.72
CA CYS A 12 2.45 6.03 0.34
C CYS A 12 3.63 5.14 0.75
N GLN A 13 3.84 4.99 2.06
CA GLN A 13 4.84 4.06 2.61
C GLN A 13 4.20 2.75 3.11
N ARG A 14 2.90 2.57 2.88
CA ARG A 14 2.16 1.36 3.31
C ARG A 14 2.34 0.24 2.30
N ILE A 15 2.46 -0.98 2.81
CA ILE A 15 2.78 -2.15 2.00
C ILE A 15 1.60 -2.48 1.08
N GLY A 16 1.87 -2.72 -0.19
CA GLY A 16 0.83 -2.96 -1.20
C GLY A 16 0.17 -1.70 -1.75
N CYS A 17 0.61 -0.51 -1.33
CA CYS A 17 0.17 0.76 -1.91
C CYS A 17 1.29 1.48 -2.64
N ASP A 18 1.09 1.75 -3.94
CA ASP A 18 2.00 2.57 -4.74
C ASP A 18 1.44 3.97 -5.03
N ALA A 19 0.31 4.32 -4.42
CA ALA A 19 -0.35 5.59 -4.65
C ALA A 19 0.50 6.76 -4.11
N THR A 20 0.40 7.89 -4.82
CA THR A 20 1.02 9.15 -4.43
C THR A 20 -0.09 10.15 -4.16
N PHE A 21 -0.14 10.65 -2.94
CA PHE A 21 -1.20 11.53 -2.46
C PHE A 21 -0.70 12.97 -2.39
N SER A 22 -1.61 13.93 -2.53
CA SER A 22 -1.32 15.35 -2.26
C SER A 22 -2.18 15.82 -1.10
N GLU A 23 -1.85 16.97 -0.47
CA GLU A 23 -2.68 17.55 0.59
C GLU A 23 -4.14 17.77 0.14
N ASP A 24 -4.34 18.08 -1.16
CA ASP A 24 -5.66 18.29 -1.79
C ASP A 24 -6.26 17.01 -2.42
N ASP A 25 -5.42 16.01 -2.71
CA ASP A 25 -5.78 14.78 -3.44
C ASP A 25 -5.45 13.56 -2.57
N ASN A 26 -6.14 13.47 -1.43
CA ASN A 26 -6.08 12.33 -0.51
C ASN A 26 -7.48 11.97 0.04
N PRO A 27 -8.39 11.47 -0.82
CA PRO A 27 -9.69 11.01 -0.36
C PRO A 27 -9.56 9.82 0.60
N GLU A 28 -10.49 9.75 1.55
CA GLU A 28 -10.65 8.64 2.49
C GLU A 28 -10.97 7.36 1.69
N GLY A 29 -10.02 6.41 1.62
CA GLY A 29 -10.16 5.16 0.87
C GLY A 29 -9.41 5.09 -0.47
N SER A 30 -8.77 6.17 -0.92
CA SER A 30 -7.88 6.12 -2.10
C SER A 30 -6.59 5.33 -1.86
N CYS A 31 -6.27 5.05 -0.60
CA CYS A 31 -5.14 4.22 -0.25
C CYS A 31 -5.56 2.77 -0.05
N GLN A 32 -5.19 1.94 -1.03
CA GLN A 32 -5.27 0.49 -0.97
C GLN A 32 -3.94 -0.08 -0.48
N TYR A 33 -3.93 -0.57 0.75
CA TYR A 33 -2.75 -1.12 1.43
C TYR A 33 -3.12 -2.29 2.31
N HIS A 34 -2.13 -3.12 2.62
CA HIS A 34 -2.28 -4.17 3.61
C HIS A 34 -2.20 -3.57 5.01
N ASP A 35 -3.35 -3.42 5.67
CA ASP A 35 -3.44 -2.93 7.05
C ASP A 35 -2.76 -3.87 8.05
N SER A 36 -2.73 -5.17 7.73
CA SER A 36 -2.10 -6.19 8.55
C SER A 36 -0.82 -6.71 7.91
N GLY A 37 0.13 -7.11 8.76
CA GLY A 37 1.40 -7.67 8.32
C GLY A 37 1.28 -9.04 7.61
N PRO A 38 2.36 -9.47 6.95
CA PRO A 38 2.45 -10.77 6.30
C PRO A 38 2.53 -11.89 7.34
N LEU A 39 1.76 -12.95 7.14
CA LEU A 39 1.77 -14.20 7.88
C LEU A 39 2.52 -15.26 7.07
N PHE A 40 3.46 -15.95 7.70
CA PHE A 40 4.20 -17.03 7.07
C PHE A 40 3.85 -18.33 7.78
N HIS A 41 3.21 -19.27 7.08
CA HIS A 41 2.80 -20.56 7.63
C HIS A 41 2.97 -21.68 6.60
N ASP A 42 3.67 -22.75 6.96
CA ASP A 42 3.88 -23.93 6.10
C ASP A 42 4.43 -23.59 4.69
N GLY A 43 5.28 -22.57 4.60
CA GLY A 43 5.80 -22.07 3.32
C GLY A 43 4.83 -21.21 2.50
N MET A 44 3.58 -21.04 2.94
CA MET A 44 2.63 -20.06 2.41
C MET A 44 2.80 -18.70 3.07
N LYS A 45 2.72 -17.65 2.23
CA LYS A 45 2.70 -16.24 2.63
C LYS A 45 1.27 -15.76 2.52
N GLU A 46 0.68 -15.27 3.59
CA GLU A 46 -0.70 -14.79 3.66
C GLU A 46 -0.76 -13.36 4.19
N TRP A 47 -1.63 -12.53 3.64
CA TRP A 47 -1.94 -11.21 4.19
C TRP A 47 -3.15 -11.31 5.12
N SER A 48 -3.02 -10.95 6.40
CA SER A 48 -4.15 -11.07 7.35
C SER A 48 -5.32 -10.13 7.03
N CYS A 49 -5.04 -9.00 6.36
CA CYS A 49 -6.04 -7.98 6.02
C CYS A 49 -7.03 -8.47 4.96
N CYS A 50 -6.54 -9.12 3.89
CA CYS A 50 -7.35 -9.56 2.76
C CYS A 50 -7.44 -11.09 2.63
N LYS A 51 -6.80 -11.84 3.55
CA LYS A 51 -6.70 -13.32 3.56
C LYS A 51 -6.17 -13.91 2.25
N LYS A 52 -5.49 -13.11 1.44
CA LYS A 52 -4.86 -13.56 0.21
C LYS A 52 -3.56 -14.25 0.55
N ARG A 53 -3.35 -15.43 -0.02
CA ARG A 53 -2.18 -16.26 0.21
C ARG A 53 -1.50 -16.63 -1.10
N SER A 54 -0.18 -16.77 -1.05
CA SER A 54 0.64 -17.22 -2.16
C SER A 54 1.81 -18.07 -1.65
N HIS A 55 2.21 -19.07 -2.44
CA HIS A 55 3.44 -19.81 -2.19
C HIS A 55 4.67 -19.06 -2.72
N ASP A 56 4.48 -18.21 -3.72
CA ASP A 56 5.55 -17.48 -4.39
C ASP A 56 5.73 -16.09 -3.78
N PHE A 57 6.99 -15.69 -3.53
CA PHE A 57 7.29 -14.43 -2.87
C PHE A 57 7.03 -13.22 -3.77
N SER A 58 7.35 -13.31 -5.06
CA SER A 58 7.06 -12.23 -6.02
C SER A 58 5.55 -12.01 -6.13
N LEU A 59 4.79 -13.08 -6.37
CA LEU A 59 3.33 -13.02 -6.44
C LEU A 59 2.72 -12.49 -5.15
N PHE A 60 3.33 -12.79 -3.99
CA PHE A 60 2.89 -12.27 -2.69
C PHE A 60 3.06 -10.75 -2.56
N LEU A 61 4.17 -10.21 -3.06
CA LEU A 61 4.44 -8.76 -3.09
C LEU A 61 3.55 -8.03 -4.11
N GLU A 62 3.16 -8.70 -5.19
CA GLU A 62 2.25 -8.18 -6.21
C GLU A 62 0.78 -8.12 -5.76
N ILE A 63 0.44 -8.71 -4.61
CA ILE A 63 -0.93 -8.67 -4.08
C ILE A 63 -1.31 -7.22 -3.74
N PRO A 64 -2.35 -6.65 -4.37
CA PRO A 64 -2.83 -5.32 -4.02
C PRO A 64 -3.53 -5.35 -2.65
N GLY A 65 -3.35 -4.26 -1.90
CA GLY A 65 -4.03 -3.97 -0.64
C GLY A 65 -5.53 -3.73 -0.78
#